data_AF-A0AA50NH88-F1
#
_entry.id   AF-A0AA50NH88-F1
#
_cell.length_a   1.000
_cell.length_b   1.000
_cell.length_c   1.000
_cell.angle_alpha   90.00
_cell.angle_beta   90.00
_cell.angle_gamma   90.00
#
_symmetry.space_group_name_H-M   'P 1'
#
loop_
_entity.id
_entity.type
_entity.pdbx_description
1 polymer ?
#
loop_
_entity_poly.entity_id
_entity_poly.type
_entity_poly.pdbx_seq_one_letter_code
_entity_poly.pdbx_strand_id
1 'polypeptide(L)'
;SLHAADVTQSTNVLLNTPALDAVFTPIEVCAALFAACVHDVDHPGLTNQFLVNSSSELALMYNDESVLENHHLAVAFKLLQNDGCDIFVNLHKKQRQTLRKMVIDMVLSTDMSKHMSLLADLKTMVETKKVAGSGVLLLDNYTDRIQVLENLVHCADLSNPTKPLPLYKRWVALLMEEFFQQGDREREQGMDISPMCDRHNATIEKSQVGFIDYIVHPLWETWADLVHPDAQDILDTLEENRDY
;
A
#
# COMPACT_ATOMS: atom_id res chain seq x y z
N SER A 1 6.29 -10.74 -7.03
CA SER A 1 7.57 -10.01 -6.81
C SER A 1 7.69 -8.73 -7.62
N LEU A 2 7.20 -8.65 -8.88
CA LEU A 2 7.28 -7.41 -9.66
C LEU A 2 6.52 -6.24 -8.99
N HIS A 3 5.31 -6.49 -8.47
CA HIS A 3 4.53 -5.49 -7.75
C HIS A 3 5.26 -4.99 -6.48
N ALA A 4 5.72 -5.90 -5.61
CA ALA A 4 6.55 -5.53 -4.45
C ALA A 4 7.78 -4.67 -4.81
N ALA A 5 8.44 -4.94 -5.95
CA ALA A 5 9.55 -4.11 -6.42
C ALA A 5 9.11 -2.70 -6.86
N ASP A 6 7.96 -2.57 -7.52
CA ASP A 6 7.36 -1.27 -7.89
C ASP A 6 6.95 -0.46 -6.67
N VAL A 7 6.28 -1.08 -5.69
CA VAL A 7 5.89 -0.44 -4.42
C VAL A 7 7.14 0.00 -3.67
N THR A 8 8.15 -0.86 -3.53
CA THR A 8 9.42 -0.51 -2.86
C THR A 8 10.11 0.69 -3.53
N GLN A 9 10.15 0.70 -4.86
CA GLN A 9 10.77 1.79 -5.61
C GLN A 9 9.96 3.09 -5.51
N SER A 10 8.63 3.00 -5.52
CA SER A 10 7.72 4.13 -5.35
C SER A 10 7.84 4.72 -3.93
N THR A 11 7.84 3.87 -2.89
CA THR A 11 8.12 4.26 -1.49
C THR A 11 9.47 4.97 -1.39
N ASN A 12 10.52 4.46 -2.05
CA ASN A 12 11.83 5.13 -2.08
C ASN A 12 11.74 6.53 -2.68
N VAL A 13 11.01 6.72 -3.79
CA VAL A 13 10.84 8.06 -4.39
C VAL A 13 10.09 8.98 -3.44
N LEU A 14 8.98 8.54 -2.84
CA LEU A 14 8.17 9.35 -1.92
C LEU A 14 8.92 9.72 -0.63
N LEU A 15 9.80 8.86 -0.12
CA LEU A 15 10.67 9.18 1.01
C LEU A 15 11.68 10.31 0.71
N ASN A 16 11.95 10.56 -0.57
CA ASN A 16 12.86 11.63 -1.03
C ASN A 16 12.12 12.90 -1.46
N THR A 17 10.82 13.02 -1.14
CA THR A 17 10.05 14.24 -1.34
C THR A 17 10.65 15.41 -0.53
N PRO A 18 10.91 16.58 -1.15
CA PRO A 18 11.52 17.73 -0.46
C PRO A 18 10.82 18.17 0.84
N ALA A 19 9.49 18.16 0.88
CA ALA A 19 8.71 18.46 2.08
C ALA A 19 8.99 17.50 3.26
N LEU A 20 9.57 16.32 2.99
CA LEU A 20 9.91 15.29 3.96
C LEU A 20 11.44 15.19 4.21
N ASP A 21 12.23 16.14 3.69
CA ASP A 21 13.68 16.14 3.86
C ASP A 21 14.08 16.17 5.34
N ALA A 22 14.99 15.26 5.71
CA ALA A 22 15.44 15.04 7.09
C ALA A 22 14.33 14.79 8.12
N VAL A 23 13.08 14.56 7.71
CA VAL A 23 11.98 14.26 8.63
C VAL A 23 12.21 12.87 9.22
N PHE A 24 12.41 11.84 8.41
CA PHE A 24 12.52 10.45 8.86
C PHE A 24 13.96 10.05 9.26
N THR A 25 14.07 9.29 10.34
CA THR A 25 15.33 8.70 10.79
C THR A 25 15.73 7.53 9.89
N PRO A 26 17.02 7.12 9.87
CA PRO A 26 17.46 5.98 9.08
C PRO A 26 16.71 4.67 9.38
N ILE A 27 16.24 4.46 10.62
CA ILE A 27 15.48 3.26 10.98
C ILE A 27 14.03 3.29 10.48
N GLU A 28 13.42 4.47 10.40
CA GLU A 28 12.09 4.65 9.80
C GLU A 28 12.15 4.46 8.29
N VAL A 29 13.15 5.04 7.62
CA VAL A 29 13.40 4.82 6.18
C VAL A 29 13.61 3.33 5.90
N CYS A 30 14.46 2.66 6.70
CA CYS A 30 14.69 1.22 6.56
C CYS A 30 13.41 0.40 6.78
N ALA A 31 12.60 0.76 7.78
CA ALA A 31 11.33 0.09 8.05
C ALA A 31 10.33 0.27 6.91
N ALA A 32 10.20 1.47 6.33
CA ALA A 32 9.28 1.74 5.24
C ALA A 32 9.65 0.98 3.96
N LEU A 33 10.93 0.97 3.60
CA LEU A 33 11.42 0.20 2.46
C LEU A 33 11.26 -1.32 2.68
N PHE A 34 11.51 -1.80 3.91
CA PHE A 34 11.30 -3.20 4.23
C PHE A 34 9.81 -3.57 4.20
N ALA A 35 8.93 -2.74 4.77
CA ALA A 35 7.48 -2.93 4.73
C ALA A 35 6.98 -3.01 3.29
N ALA A 36 7.32 -2.04 2.44
CA ALA A 36 6.97 -2.05 1.02
C ALA A 36 7.48 -3.30 0.27
N CYS A 37 8.67 -3.79 0.61
CA CYS A 37 9.24 -4.98 -0.01
C CYS A 37 8.50 -6.27 0.36
N VAL A 38 7.95 -6.34 1.57
CA VAL A 38 7.33 -7.56 2.11
C VAL A 38 5.82 -7.50 2.20
N HIS A 39 5.19 -6.38 1.87
CA HIS A 39 3.77 -6.12 2.16
C HIS A 39 2.82 -7.19 1.58
N ASP A 40 3.22 -7.83 0.47
CA ASP A 40 2.44 -8.84 -0.27
C ASP A 40 3.15 -10.21 -0.38
N VAL A 41 4.11 -10.50 0.49
CA VAL A 41 4.87 -11.76 0.39
C VAL A 41 3.95 -12.97 0.60
N ASP A 42 4.04 -13.95 -0.30
CA ASP A 42 3.19 -15.17 -0.28
C ASP A 42 1.69 -14.90 -0.56
N HIS A 43 1.36 -13.81 -1.27
CA HIS A 43 0.00 -13.53 -1.73
C HIS A 43 -0.55 -14.65 -2.66
N PRO A 44 -1.74 -15.21 -2.38
CA PRO A 44 -2.28 -16.37 -3.11
C PRO A 44 -3.02 -16.01 -4.41
N GLY A 45 -3.07 -14.72 -4.76
CA GLY A 45 -3.86 -14.19 -5.88
C GLY A 45 -5.37 -14.19 -5.60
N LEU A 46 -5.75 -13.99 -4.35
CA LEU A 46 -7.13 -14.01 -3.86
C LEU A 46 -7.30 -12.90 -2.82
N THR A 47 -8.49 -12.31 -2.78
CA THR A 47 -8.84 -11.28 -1.79
C THR A 47 -9.07 -11.85 -0.39
N ASN A 48 -8.93 -11.00 0.65
CA ASN A 48 -9.34 -11.32 2.02
C ASN A 48 -10.78 -11.85 2.07
N GLN A 49 -11.72 -11.23 1.34
CA GLN A 49 -13.12 -11.65 1.32
C GLN A 49 -13.31 -13.06 0.75
N PHE A 50 -12.56 -13.43 -0.29
CA PHE A 50 -12.58 -14.80 -0.82
C PHE A 50 -12.11 -15.81 0.24
N LEU A 51 -11.01 -15.49 0.94
CA LEU A 51 -10.43 -16.36 1.98
C LEU A 51 -11.39 -16.59 3.15
N VAL A 52 -12.13 -15.55 3.54
CA VAL A 52 -13.18 -15.62 4.58
C VAL A 52 -14.36 -16.46 4.09
N ASN A 53 -14.90 -16.16 2.90
CA ASN A 53 -16.07 -16.85 2.35
C ASN A 53 -15.82 -18.35 2.10
N SER A 54 -14.58 -18.72 1.77
CA SER A 54 -14.16 -20.11 1.57
C SER A 54 -13.74 -20.83 2.86
N SER A 55 -13.80 -20.15 4.03
CA SER A 55 -13.34 -20.68 5.31
C SER A 55 -11.90 -21.22 5.25
N SER A 56 -11.02 -20.50 4.56
CA SER A 56 -9.62 -20.90 4.40
C SER A 56 -8.89 -20.98 5.74
N GLU A 57 -7.84 -21.81 5.81
CA GLU A 57 -7.00 -21.92 7.01
C GLU A 57 -6.41 -20.58 7.46
N LEU A 58 -6.06 -19.69 6.52
CA LEU A 58 -5.57 -18.35 6.82
C LEU A 58 -6.65 -17.50 7.50
N ALA A 59 -7.87 -17.50 6.95
CA ALA A 59 -8.99 -16.75 7.54
C ALA A 59 -9.29 -17.23 8.97
N LEU A 60 -9.31 -18.55 9.19
CA LEU A 60 -9.47 -19.15 10.52
C LEU A 60 -8.32 -18.77 11.47
N MET A 61 -7.08 -18.77 10.99
CA MET A 61 -5.90 -18.43 11.79
C MET A 61 -5.90 -16.97 12.24
N TYR A 62 -6.32 -16.06 11.37
CA TYR A 62 -6.31 -14.62 11.61
C TYR A 62 -7.68 -14.04 12.01
N ASN A 63 -8.67 -14.92 12.23
CA ASN A 63 -10.01 -14.57 12.71
C ASN A 63 -10.69 -13.51 11.82
N ASP A 64 -10.58 -13.68 10.52
CA ASP A 64 -11.19 -12.83 9.47
C ASP A 64 -10.71 -11.36 9.44
N GLU A 65 -9.75 -10.96 10.27
CA GLU A 65 -9.24 -9.59 10.37
C GLU A 65 -7.88 -9.45 9.68
N SER A 66 -7.81 -8.60 8.63
CA SER A 66 -6.60 -8.31 7.85
C SER A 66 -5.78 -9.59 7.56
N VAL A 67 -6.45 -10.59 6.99
CA VAL A 67 -5.99 -11.99 6.92
C VAL A 67 -4.66 -12.08 6.17
N LEU A 68 -4.61 -11.48 4.99
CA LEU A 68 -3.43 -11.46 4.13
C LEU A 68 -2.31 -10.62 4.72
N GLU A 69 -2.61 -9.42 5.22
CA GLU A 69 -1.61 -8.50 5.75
C GLU A 69 -0.89 -9.10 6.98
N ASN A 70 -1.63 -9.79 7.85
CA ASN A 70 -1.05 -10.57 8.95
C ASN A 70 -0.18 -11.73 8.45
N HIS A 71 -0.61 -12.43 7.39
CA HIS A 71 0.15 -13.51 6.76
C HIS A 71 1.47 -13.02 6.17
N HIS A 72 1.43 -11.92 5.41
CA HIS A 72 2.60 -11.28 4.81
C HIS A 72 3.65 -10.94 5.88
N LEU A 73 3.22 -10.33 6.98
CA LEU A 73 4.07 -10.04 8.13
C LEU A 73 4.66 -11.32 8.75
N ALA A 74 3.83 -12.34 8.98
CA ALA A 74 4.27 -13.60 9.59
C ALA A 74 5.36 -14.28 8.75
N VAL A 75 5.14 -14.38 7.44
CA VAL A 75 6.10 -14.95 6.48
C VAL A 75 7.38 -14.13 6.45
N ALA A 76 7.29 -12.81 6.27
CA ALA A 76 8.45 -11.92 6.19
C ALA A 76 9.38 -12.05 7.40
N PHE A 77 8.83 -11.98 8.60
CA PHE A 77 9.61 -12.10 9.83
C PHE A 77 10.07 -13.52 10.12
N LYS A 78 9.38 -14.53 9.61
CA LYS A 78 9.84 -15.93 9.69
C LYS A 78 11.06 -16.16 8.80
N LEU A 79 11.09 -15.60 7.59
CA LEU A 79 12.21 -15.74 6.66
C LEU A 79 13.53 -15.19 7.22
N LEU A 80 13.47 -14.15 8.06
CA LEU A 80 14.65 -13.62 8.76
C LEU A 80 15.30 -14.61 9.74
N GLN A 81 14.59 -15.67 10.15
CA GLN A 81 15.11 -16.70 11.05
C GLN A 81 15.87 -17.80 10.30
N ASN A 82 15.86 -17.81 8.97
CA ASN A 82 16.64 -18.75 8.18
C ASN A 82 18.13 -18.43 8.26
N ASP A 83 18.97 -19.45 8.15
CA ASP A 83 20.43 -19.31 8.22
C ASP A 83 20.94 -18.31 7.17
N GLY A 84 21.61 -17.26 7.64
CA GLY A 84 22.18 -16.21 6.78
C GLY A 84 21.20 -15.18 6.23
N CYS A 85 19.91 -15.23 6.62
CA CYS A 85 18.89 -14.30 6.12
C CYS A 85 18.60 -13.11 7.05
N ASP A 86 19.18 -13.07 8.25
CA ASP A 86 18.94 -12.00 9.22
C ASP A 86 19.67 -10.70 8.83
N ILE A 87 19.06 -9.92 7.94
CA ILE A 87 19.58 -8.62 7.49
C ILE A 87 19.61 -7.56 8.61
N PHE A 88 18.95 -7.82 9.75
CA PHE A 88 18.90 -6.92 10.90
C PHE A 88 19.82 -7.34 12.04
N VAL A 89 20.71 -8.32 11.83
CA VAL A 89 21.59 -8.94 12.85
C VAL A 89 22.39 -7.93 13.68
N ASN A 90 22.78 -6.82 13.07
CA ASN A 90 23.59 -5.78 13.73
C ASN A 90 22.76 -4.69 14.44
N LEU A 91 21.42 -4.72 14.35
CA LEU A 91 20.56 -3.80 15.08
C LEU A 91 20.46 -4.23 16.55
N HIS A 92 20.59 -3.27 17.47
CA HIS A 92 20.41 -3.57 18.89
C HIS A 92 18.93 -3.86 19.22
N LYS A 93 18.68 -4.52 20.37
CA LYS A 93 17.33 -4.98 20.76
C LYS A 93 16.23 -3.94 20.61
N LYS A 94 16.46 -2.72 21.12
CA LYS A 94 15.49 -1.61 21.02
C LYS A 94 15.21 -1.18 19.57
N GLN A 95 16.23 -1.10 18.71
CA GLN A 95 16.05 -0.81 17.27
C GLN A 95 15.20 -1.89 16.60
N ARG A 96 15.48 -3.17 16.85
CA ARG A 96 14.68 -4.27 16.29
C ARG A 96 13.21 -4.22 16.71
N GLN A 97 12.95 -3.88 17.98
CA GLN A 97 11.58 -3.71 18.47
C GLN A 97 10.87 -2.55 17.78
N THR A 98 11.55 -1.41 17.64
CA THR A 98 11.02 -0.23 16.93
C THR A 98 10.77 -0.53 15.45
N LEU A 99 11.74 -1.10 14.73
CA LEU A 99 11.59 -1.49 13.33
C LEU A 99 10.43 -2.47 13.15
N ARG A 100 10.36 -3.52 13.97
CA ARG A 100 9.28 -4.50 13.89
C ARG A 100 7.91 -3.85 14.09
N LYS A 101 7.77 -2.94 15.06
CA LYS A 101 6.51 -2.24 15.29
C LYS A 101 6.10 -1.42 14.07
N MET A 102 7.02 -0.59 13.54
CA MET A 102 6.71 0.27 12.40
C MET A 102 6.36 -0.54 11.14
N VAL A 103 7.07 -1.64 10.88
CA VAL A 103 6.76 -2.53 9.75
C VAL A 103 5.37 -3.16 9.90
N ILE A 104 5.00 -3.59 11.11
CA ILE A 104 3.65 -4.11 11.38
C ILE A 104 2.59 -3.04 11.12
N ASP A 105 2.78 -1.85 11.69
CA ASP A 105 1.85 -0.71 11.52
C ASP A 105 1.65 -0.41 10.01
N MET A 106 2.74 -0.30 9.23
CA MET A 106 2.68 -0.01 7.79
C MET A 106 2.09 -1.12 6.92
N VAL A 107 2.42 -2.40 7.16
CA VAL A 107 1.85 -3.49 6.34
C VAL A 107 0.37 -3.71 6.66
N LEU A 108 -0.05 -3.55 7.93
CA LEU A 108 -1.48 -3.62 8.25
C LEU A 108 -2.27 -2.45 7.64
N SER A 109 -1.62 -1.31 7.38
CA SER A 109 -2.26 -0.18 6.70
C SER A 109 -2.51 -0.38 5.21
N THR A 110 -1.91 -1.39 4.56
CA THR A 110 -2.20 -1.70 3.14
C THR A 110 -3.52 -2.45 2.96
N ASP A 111 -4.15 -2.92 4.04
CA ASP A 111 -5.51 -3.47 4.00
C ASP A 111 -6.49 -2.40 3.51
N MET A 112 -7.06 -2.62 2.32
CA MET A 112 -7.99 -1.68 1.68
C MET A 112 -9.26 -1.40 2.49
N SER A 113 -9.62 -2.24 3.46
CA SER A 113 -10.71 -1.94 4.42
C SER A 113 -10.39 -0.75 5.33
N LYS A 114 -9.10 -0.41 5.51
CA LYS A 114 -8.61 0.72 6.32
C LYS A 114 -8.42 2.01 5.51
N HIS A 115 -8.58 1.97 4.19
CA HIS A 115 -8.32 3.12 3.31
C HIS A 115 -9.05 4.40 3.77
N MET A 116 -10.34 4.31 4.09
CA MET A 116 -11.13 5.49 4.46
C MET A 116 -10.70 6.10 5.80
N SER A 117 -10.27 5.29 6.77
CA SER A 117 -9.67 5.80 8.01
C SER A 117 -8.34 6.49 7.76
N LEU A 118 -7.44 5.88 6.97
CA LEU A 118 -6.14 6.46 6.63
C LEU A 118 -6.30 7.81 5.92
N LEU A 119 -7.24 7.90 4.97
CA LEU A 119 -7.55 9.13 4.26
C LEU A 119 -8.11 10.22 5.19
N ALA A 120 -9.00 9.86 6.12
CA ALA A 120 -9.56 10.81 7.09
C ALA A 120 -8.48 11.36 8.03
N ASP A 121 -7.59 10.49 8.49
CA ASP A 121 -6.47 10.88 9.34
C ASP A 121 -5.48 11.77 8.57
N LEU A 122 -5.18 11.44 7.31
CA LEU A 122 -4.33 12.23 6.43
C LEU A 122 -4.92 13.63 6.18
N LYS A 123 -6.22 13.74 5.93
CA LYS A 123 -6.92 15.04 5.79
C LYS A 123 -6.79 15.89 7.06
N THR A 124 -7.00 15.27 8.22
CA THR A 124 -6.81 15.95 9.52
C THR A 124 -5.38 16.47 9.69
N MET A 125 -4.39 15.70 9.22
CA MET A 125 -2.99 16.12 9.25
C MET A 125 -2.72 17.30 8.32
N VAL A 126 -3.29 17.30 7.11
CA VAL A 126 -3.19 18.43 6.16
C VAL A 126 -3.74 19.72 6.79
N GLU A 127 -4.88 19.64 7.47
CA GLU A 127 -5.51 20.79 8.14
C GLU A 127 -4.69 21.34 9.31
N THR A 128 -3.93 20.47 9.98
CA THR A 128 -3.16 20.81 11.19
C THR A 128 -1.66 20.92 10.96
N LYS A 129 -1.20 20.77 9.70
CA LYS A 129 0.22 20.68 9.37
C LYS A 129 0.98 21.92 9.80
N LYS A 130 2.15 21.69 10.41
CA LYS A 130 3.12 22.74 10.71
C LYS A 130 4.27 22.61 9.74
N VAL A 131 4.61 23.71 9.09
CA VAL A 131 5.68 23.78 8.12
C VAL A 131 6.76 24.71 8.65
N ALA A 132 8.00 24.25 8.62
CA ALA A 132 9.16 25.07 8.96
C ALA A 132 9.34 26.20 7.93
N GLY A 133 10.11 27.24 8.27
CA GLY A 133 10.42 28.32 7.30
C GLY A 133 11.12 27.85 6.02
N SER A 134 11.64 26.62 6.00
CA SER A 134 12.24 25.94 4.85
C SER A 134 11.26 25.21 3.94
N GLY A 135 9.96 25.10 4.30
CA GLY A 135 8.98 24.30 3.57
C GLY A 135 8.87 22.83 4.02
N VAL A 136 9.69 22.41 4.98
CA VAL A 136 9.70 21.03 5.50
C VAL A 136 8.60 20.81 6.55
N LEU A 137 7.94 19.65 6.51
CA LEU A 137 6.94 19.23 7.48
C LEU A 137 7.56 18.99 8.87
N LEU A 138 6.89 19.50 9.90
CA LEU A 138 7.28 19.29 11.30
C LEU A 138 6.39 18.20 11.91
N LEU A 139 6.98 17.01 12.09
CA LEU A 139 6.35 15.85 12.73
C LEU A 139 7.05 15.55 14.06
N ASP A 140 6.48 16.07 15.16
CA ASP A 140 7.13 16.13 16.46
C ASP A 140 7.10 14.81 17.24
N ASN A 141 6.13 13.94 16.95
CA ASN A 141 5.87 12.73 17.72
C ASN A 141 5.79 11.48 16.84
N TYR A 142 5.89 10.30 17.47
CA TYR A 142 5.85 9.02 16.75
C TYR A 142 4.54 8.81 15.98
N THR A 143 3.40 9.20 16.55
CA THR A 143 2.07 9.00 15.96
C THR A 143 1.95 9.73 14.63
N ASP A 144 2.34 11.00 14.57
CA ASP A 144 2.28 11.77 13.33
C ASP A 144 3.21 11.16 12.27
N ARG A 145 4.40 10.71 12.68
CA ARG A 145 5.41 10.14 11.78
C ARG A 145 4.98 8.80 11.21
N ILE A 146 4.46 7.90 12.04
CA ILE A 146 3.99 6.58 11.56
C ILE A 146 2.77 6.75 10.65
N GLN A 147 1.86 7.67 10.96
CA GLN A 147 0.69 7.95 10.12
C GLN A 147 1.09 8.45 8.72
N VAL A 148 2.13 9.29 8.60
CA VAL A 148 2.66 9.68 7.28
C VAL A 148 3.29 8.48 6.57
N LEU A 149 4.04 7.62 7.27
CA LEU A 149 4.67 6.45 6.67
C LEU A 149 3.66 5.38 6.21
N GLU A 150 2.60 5.16 6.97
CA GLU A 150 1.45 4.31 6.59
C GLU A 150 0.82 4.82 5.29
N ASN A 151 0.47 6.11 5.24
CA ASN A 151 -0.07 6.73 4.02
C ASN A 151 0.92 6.73 2.86
N LEU A 152 2.23 6.89 3.11
CA LEU A 152 3.26 6.86 2.08
C LEU A 152 3.35 5.47 1.42
N VAL A 153 3.35 4.39 2.21
CA VAL A 153 3.34 3.02 1.66
C VAL A 153 2.01 2.73 0.97
N HIS A 154 0.88 3.19 1.52
CA HIS A 154 -0.43 3.05 0.90
C HIS A 154 -0.55 3.79 -0.44
N CYS A 155 -0.02 5.01 -0.54
CA CYS A 155 0.10 5.74 -1.80
C CYS A 155 0.97 4.98 -2.80
N ALA A 156 2.11 4.43 -2.36
CA ALA A 156 2.99 3.65 -3.21
C ALA A 156 2.30 2.39 -3.77
N ASP A 157 1.49 1.72 -2.96
CA ASP A 157 0.68 0.57 -3.36
C ASP A 157 -0.41 0.96 -4.38
N LEU A 158 -1.09 2.09 -4.13
CA LEU A 158 -2.11 2.68 -5.01
C LEU A 158 -1.52 3.63 -6.08
N SER A 159 -0.26 3.43 -6.48
CA SER A 159 0.42 4.32 -7.42
C SER A 159 0.25 3.96 -8.90
N ASN A 160 -0.30 2.78 -9.23
CA ASN A 160 -0.36 2.31 -10.62
C ASN A 160 -1.01 3.33 -11.59
N PRO A 161 -2.14 3.99 -11.24
CA PRO A 161 -2.78 4.97 -12.12
C PRO A 161 -2.04 6.31 -12.22
N THR A 162 -1.02 6.56 -11.39
CA THR A 162 -0.21 7.78 -11.44
C THR A 162 1.09 7.60 -12.24
N LYS A 163 1.36 6.39 -12.74
CA LYS A 163 2.54 6.09 -13.57
C LYS A 163 2.26 6.42 -15.04
N PRO A 164 3.30 6.60 -15.89
CA PRO A 164 3.11 6.75 -17.33
C PRO A 164 2.18 5.69 -17.92
N LEU A 165 1.25 6.11 -18.79
CA LEU A 165 0.19 5.28 -19.33
C LEU A 165 0.61 3.85 -19.79
N PRO A 166 1.76 3.63 -20.45
CA PRO A 166 2.18 2.27 -20.82
C PRO A 166 2.40 1.34 -19.62
N LEU A 167 2.89 1.86 -18.50
CA LEU A 167 3.06 1.11 -17.25
C LEU A 167 1.71 0.87 -16.59
N TYR A 168 0.88 1.91 -16.49
CA TYR A 168 -0.46 1.78 -15.92
C TYR A 168 -1.29 0.71 -16.65
N LYS A 169 -1.33 0.75 -17.99
CA LYS A 169 -2.04 -0.27 -18.78
C LYS A 169 -1.54 -1.70 -18.54
N ARG A 170 -0.24 -1.86 -18.31
CA ARG A 170 0.34 -3.17 -17.97
C ARG A 170 -0.14 -3.64 -16.61
N TRP A 171 -0.20 -2.75 -15.62
CA TRP A 171 -0.71 -3.06 -14.29
C TRP A 171 -2.18 -3.43 -14.31
N VAL A 172 -3.02 -2.67 -15.03
CA VAL A 172 -4.44 -3.01 -15.22
C VAL A 172 -4.60 -4.41 -15.82
N ALA A 173 -3.83 -4.75 -16.85
CA ALA A 173 -3.92 -6.08 -17.46
C ALA A 173 -3.53 -7.21 -16.50
N LEU A 174 -2.52 -7.01 -15.66
CA LEU A 174 -2.08 -8.00 -14.67
C LEU A 174 -3.12 -8.15 -13.54
N LEU A 175 -3.64 -7.04 -13.01
CA LEU A 175 -4.64 -7.04 -11.95
C LEU A 175 -5.95 -7.69 -12.42
N MET A 176 -6.41 -7.36 -13.62
CA MET A 176 -7.64 -7.94 -14.15
C MET A 176 -7.50 -9.44 -14.39
N GLU A 177 -6.35 -9.92 -14.86
CA GLU A 177 -6.12 -11.35 -15.00
C GLU A 177 -6.18 -12.07 -13.64
N GLU A 178 -5.64 -11.48 -12.58
CA GLU A 178 -5.74 -12.03 -11.22
C GLU A 178 -7.21 -12.08 -10.72
N PHE A 179 -7.97 -10.99 -10.90
CA PHE A 179 -9.40 -10.96 -10.55
C PHE A 179 -10.20 -12.00 -11.33
N PHE A 180 -9.91 -12.18 -12.62
CA PHE A 180 -10.58 -13.18 -13.43
C PHE A 180 -10.25 -14.60 -13.00
N GLN A 181 -9.01 -14.86 -12.57
CA GLN A 181 -8.64 -16.15 -11.98
C GLN A 181 -9.35 -16.41 -10.65
N GLN A 182 -9.55 -15.39 -9.81
CA GLN A 182 -10.39 -15.52 -8.63
C GLN A 182 -11.84 -15.87 -9.01
N GLY A 183 -12.43 -15.15 -9.97
CA GLY A 183 -13.81 -15.39 -10.41
C GLY A 183 -14.04 -16.78 -11.01
N ASP A 184 -13.03 -17.34 -11.68
CA ASP A 184 -13.09 -18.73 -12.16
C ASP A 184 -13.11 -19.73 -10.99
N ARG A 185 -12.30 -19.50 -9.95
CA ARG A 185 -12.31 -20.34 -8.74
C ARG A 185 -13.62 -20.22 -7.97
N GLU A 186 -14.18 -19.01 -7.86
CA GLU A 186 -15.49 -18.78 -7.25
C GLU A 186 -16.57 -19.58 -7.99
N ARG A 187 -16.56 -19.54 -9.33
CA ARG A 187 -17.49 -20.32 -10.17
C ARG A 187 -17.31 -21.83 -9.98
N GLU A 188 -16.08 -22.32 -9.95
CA GLU A 188 -15.77 -23.75 -9.71
C GLU A 188 -16.25 -24.24 -8.34
N GLN A 189 -16.19 -23.37 -7.32
CA GLN A 189 -16.63 -23.68 -5.96
C GLN A 189 -18.13 -23.43 -5.73
N GLY A 190 -18.86 -22.97 -6.75
CA GLY A 190 -20.28 -22.64 -6.64
C GLY A 190 -20.57 -21.43 -5.75
N MET A 191 -19.59 -20.51 -5.62
CA MET A 191 -19.74 -19.24 -4.92
C MET A 191 -20.30 -18.17 -5.87
N ASP A 192 -20.89 -17.12 -5.30
CA ASP A 192 -21.20 -15.91 -6.06
C ASP A 192 -19.90 -15.26 -6.53
N ILE A 193 -19.83 -14.92 -7.83
CA ILE A 193 -18.64 -14.29 -8.41
C ILE A 193 -18.53 -12.86 -7.90
N SER A 194 -17.38 -12.51 -7.34
CA SER A 194 -17.11 -11.20 -6.77
C SER A 194 -17.21 -10.09 -7.83
N PRO A 195 -17.55 -8.85 -7.43
CA PRO A 195 -17.47 -7.70 -8.33
C PRO A 195 -16.12 -7.64 -9.05
N MET A 196 -16.13 -7.29 -10.33
CA MET A 196 -14.93 -7.23 -11.19
C MET A 196 -14.25 -8.56 -11.53
N CYS A 197 -14.65 -9.68 -10.93
CA CYS A 197 -13.99 -10.98 -11.12
C CYS A 197 -14.60 -11.80 -12.27
N ASP A 198 -15.76 -11.40 -12.83
CA ASP A 198 -16.35 -12.10 -13.97
C ASP A 198 -15.79 -11.60 -15.32
N ARG A 199 -14.87 -12.37 -15.91
CA ARG A 199 -14.27 -12.11 -17.23
C ARG A 199 -15.30 -12.01 -18.37
N HIS A 200 -16.52 -12.49 -18.20
CA HIS A 200 -17.58 -12.42 -19.22
C HIS A 200 -18.45 -11.16 -19.14
N ASN A 201 -18.35 -10.40 -18.04
CA ASN A 201 -19.23 -9.25 -17.78
C ASN A 201 -18.49 -8.01 -17.26
N ALA A 202 -17.16 -8.05 -17.16
CA ALA A 202 -16.36 -6.94 -16.64
C ALA A 202 -16.30 -5.75 -17.61
N THR A 203 -16.52 -4.54 -17.09
CA THR A 203 -16.29 -3.27 -17.79
C THR A 203 -15.03 -2.60 -17.25
N ILE A 204 -13.87 -3.00 -17.76
CA ILE A 204 -12.56 -2.63 -17.20
C ILE A 204 -12.39 -1.12 -17.14
N GLU A 205 -12.65 -0.41 -18.24
CA GLU A 205 -12.40 1.03 -18.39
C GLU A 205 -13.23 1.85 -17.41
N LYS A 206 -14.54 1.55 -17.33
CA LYS A 206 -15.44 2.22 -16.36
C LYS A 206 -15.01 1.99 -14.92
N SER A 207 -14.54 0.78 -14.62
CA SER A 207 -14.08 0.45 -13.28
C SER A 207 -12.76 1.11 -12.93
N GLN A 208 -11.86 1.30 -13.91
CA GLN A 208 -10.65 2.10 -13.71
C GLN A 208 -10.99 3.58 -13.46
N VAL A 209 -11.90 4.18 -14.22
CA VAL A 209 -12.37 5.56 -13.97
C VAL A 209 -12.98 5.68 -12.58
N GLY A 210 -13.87 4.76 -12.19
CA GLY A 210 -14.46 4.74 -10.85
C GLY A 210 -13.43 4.54 -9.74
N PHE A 211 -12.45 3.66 -9.94
CA PHE A 211 -11.36 3.46 -8.97
C PHE A 211 -10.52 4.73 -8.80
N ILE A 212 -10.23 5.44 -9.89
CA ILE A 212 -9.55 6.74 -9.80
C ILE A 212 -10.41 7.75 -9.06
N ASP A 213 -11.66 7.96 -9.49
CA ASP A 213 -12.54 9.00 -8.95
C ASP A 213 -12.84 8.82 -7.45
N TYR A 214 -12.99 7.57 -6.99
CA TYR A 214 -13.46 7.29 -5.62
C TYR A 214 -12.36 6.87 -4.64
N ILE A 215 -11.20 6.41 -5.12
CA ILE A 215 -10.13 5.86 -4.26
C ILE A 215 -8.81 6.59 -4.50
N VAL A 216 -8.30 6.54 -5.73
CA VAL A 216 -6.90 6.96 -6.01
C VAL A 216 -6.77 8.47 -6.01
N HIS A 217 -7.66 9.20 -6.70
CA HIS A 217 -7.61 10.66 -6.76
C HIS A 217 -7.79 11.31 -5.38
N PRO A 218 -8.79 10.97 -4.55
CA PRO A 218 -8.91 11.57 -3.22
C PRO A 218 -7.69 11.36 -2.33
N LEU A 219 -7.05 10.19 -2.43
CA LEU A 219 -5.82 9.88 -1.70
C LEU A 219 -4.64 10.73 -2.18
N TRP A 220 -4.38 10.73 -3.49
CA TRP A 220 -3.24 11.46 -4.06
C TRP A 220 -3.40 12.97 -3.98
N GLU A 221 -4.63 13.48 -4.06
CA GLU A 221 -4.94 14.91 -3.84
C GLU A 221 -4.58 15.31 -2.41
N THR A 222 -5.04 14.53 -1.42
CA THR A 222 -4.73 14.80 -0.01
C THR A 222 -3.23 14.66 0.27
N TRP A 223 -2.56 13.66 -0.34
CA TRP A 223 -1.10 13.51 -0.25
C TRP A 223 -0.39 14.72 -0.85
N ALA A 224 -0.79 15.19 -2.04
CA ALA A 224 -0.21 16.34 -2.68
C ALA A 224 -0.40 17.62 -1.86
N ASP A 225 -1.55 17.79 -1.21
CA ASP A 225 -1.76 18.88 -0.27
C ASP A 225 -0.79 18.82 0.91
N LEU A 226 -0.51 17.62 1.45
CA LEU A 226 0.44 17.45 2.55
C LEU A 226 1.85 17.90 2.14
N VAL A 227 2.33 17.43 0.99
CA VAL A 227 3.71 17.65 0.50
C VAL A 227 3.83 18.74 -0.57
N HIS A 228 2.85 19.64 -0.66
CA HIS A 228 2.81 20.65 -1.71
C HIS A 228 4.13 21.46 -1.81
N PRO A 229 4.69 21.66 -3.02
CA PRO A 229 4.12 21.36 -4.34
C PRO A 229 4.61 20.03 -4.96
N ASP A 230 5.24 19.16 -4.18
CA ASP A 230 6.16 18.14 -4.70
C ASP A 230 5.51 16.98 -5.47
N ALA A 231 4.19 16.81 -5.36
CA ALA A 231 3.43 15.73 -6.01
C ALA A 231 2.59 16.19 -7.21
N GLN A 232 2.75 17.43 -7.68
CA GLN A 232 1.91 17.97 -8.76
C GLN A 232 2.00 17.15 -10.05
N ASP A 233 3.21 16.80 -10.51
CA ASP A 233 3.40 15.99 -11.73
C ASP A 233 2.72 14.60 -11.63
N ILE A 234 2.60 14.06 -10.41
CA ILE A 234 1.93 12.78 -10.15
C ILE A 234 0.41 12.93 -10.32
N LEU A 235 -0.16 14.03 -9.82
CA LEU A 235 -1.58 14.34 -10.01
C LEU A 235 -1.91 14.64 -11.48
N ASP A 236 -1.08 15.42 -12.16
CA ASP A 236 -1.28 15.72 -13.58
C ASP A 236 -1.31 14.42 -14.41
N THR A 237 -0.38 13.49 -14.14
CA THR A 237 -0.36 12.17 -14.80
C THR A 237 -1.58 11.32 -14.46
N LEU A 238 -2.09 11.40 -13.22
CA LEU A 238 -3.30 10.70 -12.80
C LEU A 238 -4.53 11.19 -13.56
N GLU A 239 -4.69 12.50 -13.69
CA GLU A 239 -5.77 13.14 -14.45
C GLU A 239 -5.70 12.77 -15.93
N GLU A 240 -4.51 12.84 -16.55
CA GLU A 240 -4.30 12.42 -17.93
C GLU A 240 -4.66 10.93 -18.17
N ASN A 241 -4.25 10.05 -17.25
CA ASN A 241 -4.57 8.63 -17.33
C ASN A 241 -6.06 8.33 -17.09
N ARG A 242 -6.75 9.17 -16.32
CA ARG A 242 -8.19 9.05 -16.04
C ARG A 242 -9.04 9.48 -17.23
N ASP A 243 -8.58 10.46 -17.99
CA ASP A 243 -9.28 10.99 -19.17
C ASP A 243 -9.02 10.20 -20.47
N TYR A 244 -7.95 9.39 -20.52
CA TYR A 244 -7.62 8.48 -21.63
C TYR A 244 -8.65 7.35 -21.83
#